data_AF-A0A226BYF4-F1
#
_entry.id   AF-A0A226BYF4-F1
#
_cell.length_a   1.000
_cell.length_b   1.000
_cell.length_c   1.000
_cell.angle_alpha   90.00
_cell.angle_beta   90.00
_cell.angle_gamma   90.00
#
_symmetry.space_group_name_H-M   'P 1'
#
loop_
_entity.id
_entity.type
_entity.pdbx_description
1 polymer ?
#
loop_
_entity_poly.entity_id
_entity_poly.type
_entity_poly.pdbx_seq_one_letter_code
_entity_poly.pdbx_strand_id
1 'polypeptide(L)'
;MSNLNLKNYMEDVVLKKLNSLLAERSSICNCDHCKKDIMAIALNNLPPRYIVTEKGEIYSKIDSLMVQFSTDVTAEIVKAIEKVNKSPRH
;
A
#
# COMPACT_ATOMS: atom_id res chain seq x y z
N MET A 1 18.43 -20.42 13.04
CA MET A 1 17.01 -20.58 12.71
C MET A 1 16.65 -19.47 11.73
N SER A 2 16.25 -19.84 10.52
CA SER A 2 15.79 -18.88 9.51
C SER A 2 14.40 -18.36 9.89
N ASN A 3 14.27 -17.05 10.09
CA ASN A 3 13.01 -16.40 10.46
C ASN A 3 12.16 -16.16 9.20
N LEU A 4 11.35 -17.17 8.85
CA LEU A 4 10.37 -17.11 7.77
C LEU A 4 9.14 -16.30 8.22
N ASN A 5 8.68 -15.37 7.37
CA ASN A 5 7.49 -14.56 7.64
C ASN A 5 6.46 -14.71 6.51
N LEU A 6 5.21 -15.03 6.86
CA LEU A 6 4.06 -15.03 5.94
C LEU A 6 3.40 -13.64 5.97
N LYS A 7 3.38 -12.94 4.84
CA LYS A 7 2.77 -11.60 4.75
C LYS A 7 2.17 -11.36 3.36
N ASN A 8 1.12 -10.54 3.27
CA ASN A 8 0.69 -9.94 2.01
C ASN A 8 1.64 -8.79 1.61
N TYR A 9 2.45 -9.00 0.58
CA TYR A 9 3.44 -8.02 0.13
C TYR A 9 2.83 -6.79 -0.51
N MET A 10 1.55 -6.86 -0.91
CA MET A 10 0.83 -5.68 -1.39
C MET A 10 0.71 -4.61 -0.31
N GLU A 11 0.76 -4.95 0.99
CA GLU A 11 0.75 -3.97 2.08
C GLU A 11 1.93 -2.99 1.99
N ASP A 12 3.14 -3.49 1.72
CA ASP A 12 4.34 -2.67 1.60
C ASP A 12 4.35 -1.86 0.30
N VAL A 13 3.90 -2.48 -0.80
CA VAL A 13 3.76 -1.83 -2.11
C VAL A 13 2.79 -0.64 -2.02
N VAL A 14 1.60 -0.87 -1.45
CA VAL A 14 0.57 0.17 -1.27
C VAL A 14 1.07 1.26 -0.34
N LEU A 15 1.70 0.93 0.79
CA LEU A 15 2.25 1.91 1.72
C LEU A 15 3.32 2.80 1.07
N LYS A 16 4.29 2.20 0.37
CA LYS A 16 5.36 2.94 -0.31
C LYS A 16 4.78 3.88 -1.37
N LYS A 17 3.82 3.42 -2.17
CA LYS A 17 3.19 4.26 -3.19
C LYS A 17 2.29 5.35 -2.60
N LEU A 18 1.51 5.05 -1.56
CA LEU A 18 0.68 6.01 -0.85
C LEU A 18 1.53 7.16 -0.28
N ASN A 19 2.64 6.84 0.39
CA ASN A 19 3.52 7.86 0.95
C ASN A 19 4.10 8.78 -0.12
N SER A 20 4.48 8.24 -1.29
CA SER A 20 4.91 9.05 -2.44
C SER A 20 3.80 10.00 -2.90
N LEU A 21 2.58 9.51 -3.07
CA LEU A 21 1.44 10.31 -3.54
C LEU A 21 1.04 11.41 -2.54
N LEU A 22 1.10 11.12 -1.24
CA LEU A 22 0.81 12.11 -0.19
C LEU A 22 1.90 13.18 -0.08
N ALA A 23 3.16 12.83 -0.32
CA ALA A 23 4.26 13.80 -0.32
C ALA A 23 4.09 14.86 -1.42
N GLU A 24 3.49 14.48 -2.55
CA GLU A 24 3.20 15.38 -3.68
C GLU A 24 1.91 16.20 -3.50
N ARG A 25 1.09 15.92 -2.48
CA ARG A 25 -0.27 16.47 -2.33
C ARG A 25 -0.54 16.93 -0.90
N SER A 26 -0.21 18.19 -0.62
CA SER A 26 -0.38 18.81 0.71
C SER A 26 -1.84 18.97 1.17
N SER A 27 -2.81 18.90 0.25
CA SER A 27 -4.24 19.08 0.57
C SER A 27 -4.94 17.83 1.10
N ILE A 28 -4.28 16.67 1.10
CA ILE A 28 -4.86 15.41 1.58
C ILE A 28 -4.43 15.16 3.01
N CYS A 29 -5.37 14.80 3.89
CA CYS A 29 -5.06 14.39 5.26
C CYS A 29 -4.10 13.18 5.27
N ASN A 30 -2.99 13.30 5.98
CA ASN A 30 -1.92 12.30 6.04
C ASN A 30 -1.75 11.66 7.43
N CYS A 31 -2.75 11.80 8.31
CA CYS A 31 -2.75 11.16 9.61
C CYS A 31 -2.82 9.63 9.49
N ASP A 32 -2.42 8.92 10.56
CA ASP A 32 -2.37 7.46 10.56
C ASP A 32 -3.74 6.80 10.35
N HIS A 33 -4.83 7.43 10.83
CA HIS A 33 -6.19 6.94 10.60
C HIS A 33 -6.54 6.97 9.11
N CYS A 34 -6.39 8.13 8.46
CA CYS A 34 -6.66 8.26 7.02
C CYS A 34 -5.78 7.34 6.19
N LYS A 35 -4.48 7.24 6.49
CA LYS A 35 -3.57 6.33 5.79
C LYS A 35 -4.03 4.87 5.88
N LYS A 36 -4.39 4.39 7.07
CA LYS A 36 -4.87 3.02 7.27
C LYS A 36 -6.19 2.76 6.55
N ASP A 37 -7.13 3.70 6.57
CA ASP A 37 -8.39 3.59 5.84
C ASP A 37 -8.16 3.53 4.32
N ILE A 38 -7.29 4.39 3.78
CA ILE A 38 -6.90 4.40 2.36
C ILE A 38 -6.27 3.05 1.99
N MET A 39 -5.31 2.58 2.79
CA MET A 39 -4.66 1.29 2.56
C MET A 39 -5.67 0.14 2.58
N ALA A 40 -6.57 0.09 3.56
CA ALA A 40 -7.57 -0.97 3.68
C ALA A 40 -8.50 -1.01 2.46
N ILE A 41 -8.99 0.15 2.00
CA ILE A 41 -9.84 0.24 0.80
C ILE A 41 -9.08 -0.23 -0.43
N ALA A 42 -7.85 0.25 -0.65
CA ALA A 42 -7.05 -0.14 -1.80
C ALA A 42 -6.72 -1.64 -1.80
N LEU A 43 -6.28 -2.19 -0.66
CA LEU A 43 -5.91 -3.61 -0.52
C LEU A 43 -7.11 -4.54 -0.74
N ASN A 44 -8.32 -4.15 -0.35
CA ASN A 44 -9.53 -4.93 -0.60
C ASN A 44 -9.91 -5.02 -2.09
N ASN A 45 -9.42 -4.09 -2.92
CA ASN A 45 -9.67 -4.07 -4.37
C ASN A 45 -8.48 -4.61 -5.19
N LEU A 46 -7.37 -4.97 -4.54
CA LEU A 46 -6.17 -5.49 -5.18
C LEU A 46 -6.01 -6.99 -4.90
N PRO A 47 -5.48 -7.78 -5.85
CA PRO A 47 -5.22 -9.19 -5.60
C PRO A 47 -4.14 -9.34 -4.51
N PRO A 48 -4.39 -10.10 -3.42
CA PRO A 48 -3.39 -10.28 -2.38
C PRO A 48 -2.21 -11.10 -2.91
N ARG A 49 -1.01 -10.80 -2.41
CA ARG A 49 0.24 -11.51 -2.76
C ARG A 49 0.92 -11.98 -1.48
N TYR A 50 0.47 -13.13 -0.98
CA TYR A 50 1.08 -13.77 0.17
C TYR A 50 2.38 -14.48 -0.22
N ILE A 51 3.46 -14.18 0.50
CA ILE A 51 4.76 -14.81 0.30
C ILE A 51 5.29 -15.22 1.67
N VAL A 52 5.96 -16.37 1.72
CA VAL A 52 6.76 -16.83 2.86
C VAL A 52 8.23 -16.65 2.49
N THR A 53 8.94 -15.78 3.20
CA THR A 53 10.36 -15.54 2.92
C THR A 53 11.10 -15.07 4.16
N GLU A 54 12.42 -15.22 4.14
CA GLU A 54 13.31 -14.68 5.16
C GLU A 54 13.42 -13.16 5.00
N LYS A 55 13.61 -12.44 6.12
CA LYS A 55 13.67 -10.96 6.14
C LYS A 55 14.63 -10.34 5.10
N GLY A 56 15.66 -11.06 4.66
CA GLY A 56 16.68 -10.57 3.73
C GLY A 56 16.27 -10.52 2.25
N GLU A 57 15.33 -11.35 1.79
CA GLU A 57 14.98 -11.46 0.35
C GLU A 57 13.80 -10.56 -0.09
N ILE A 58 13.37 -9.66 0.79
CA ILE A 58 12.11 -8.93 0.68
C ILE A 58 12.16 -7.83 -0.37
N TYR A 59 13.24 -7.04 -0.40
CA TYR A 59 13.30 -5.81 -1.20
C TYR A 59 13.26 -6.07 -2.71
N SER A 60 13.99 -7.08 -3.20
CA SER A 60 14.02 -7.42 -4.62
C SER A 60 12.66 -7.88 -5.13
N LYS A 61 11.88 -8.59 -4.31
CA LYS A 61 10.50 -8.99 -4.62
C LYS A 61 9.55 -7.81 -4.63
N ILE A 62 9.68 -6.86 -3.69
CA ILE A 62 8.84 -5.66 -3.64
C ILE A 62 9.05 -4.81 -4.90
N ASP A 63 10.29 -4.57 -5.31
CA ASP A 63 10.55 -3.73 -6.49
C ASP A 63 10.01 -4.37 -7.78
N SER A 64 10.13 -5.70 -7.91
CA SER A 64 9.51 -6.44 -9.02
C SER A 64 7.98 -6.32 -9.03
N LEU A 65 7.33 -6.52 -7.87
CA LEU A 65 5.87 -6.38 -7.74
C LEU A 65 5.40 -4.95 -8.00
N MET A 66 6.15 -3.95 -7.54
CA MET A 66 5.84 -2.54 -7.82
C MET A 66 5.87 -2.25 -9.31
N VAL A 67 6.88 -2.74 -10.05
CA VAL A 67 6.94 -2.55 -11.51
C VAL A 67 5.71 -3.17 -12.17
N GLN A 68 5.33 -4.39 -11.76
CA GLN A 68 4.21 -5.11 -12.35
C GLN A 68 2.85 -4.45 -12.08
N PHE A 69 2.62 -3.96 -10.86
CA PHE A 69 1.29 -3.49 -10.42
C PHE A 69 1.19 -1.98 -10.26
N SER A 70 2.20 -1.20 -10.67
CA SER A 70 2.27 0.24 -10.40
C SER A 70 1.02 1.00 -10.81
N THR A 71 0.47 0.74 -12.00
CA THR A 71 -0.73 1.41 -12.52
C THR A 71 -1.98 1.09 -11.70
N ASP A 72 -2.25 -0.20 -11.48
CA ASP A 72 -3.44 -0.65 -10.74
C ASP A 72 -3.40 -0.18 -9.28
N VAL A 73 -2.23 -0.30 -8.63
CA VAL A 73 -2.00 0.19 -7.27
C VAL A 73 -2.24 1.70 -7.19
N THR A 74 -1.72 2.46 -8.16
CA THR A 74 -1.95 3.92 -8.20
C THR A 74 -3.43 4.24 -8.33
N ALA A 75 -4.14 3.57 -9.24
CA ALA A 75 -5.56 3.81 -9.48
C ALA A 75 -6.40 3.52 -8.23
N GLU A 76 -6.17 2.39 -7.57
CA GLU A 76 -6.91 2.03 -6.36
C GLU A 76 -6.58 2.94 -5.16
N ILE A 77 -5.33 3.37 -5.02
CA ILE A 77 -4.97 4.35 -3.99
C ILE A 77 -5.68 5.69 -4.24
N VAL A 78 -5.71 6.18 -5.48
CA VAL A 78 -6.38 7.46 -5.81
C VAL A 78 -7.89 7.37 -5.51
N LYS A 79 -8.56 6.29 -5.90
CA LYS A 79 -9.98 6.05 -5.55
C LYS A 79 -10.20 6.02 -4.04
N ALA A 80 -9.31 5.35 -3.31
CA ALA A 80 -9.38 5.25 -1.86
C ALA A 80 -9.17 6.62 -1.16
N ILE A 81 -8.20 7.41 -1.64
CA ILE A 81 -7.97 8.80 -1.21
C ILE A 81 -9.24 9.62 -1.38
N GLU A 82 -9.86 9.60 -2.56
CA GLU A 82 -11.08 10.37 -2.82
C GLU A 82 -12.23 9.96 -1.89
N LYS A 83 -12.36 8.66 -1.60
CA LYS A 83 -13.39 8.14 -0.70
C LYS A 83 -13.17 8.60 0.75
N VAL A 84 -11.95 8.48 1.26
CA VAL A 84 -11.61 8.87 2.65
C VAL A 84 -11.65 10.38 2.81
N ASN A 85 -11.17 11.16 1.84
CA ASN A 85 -11.17 12.61 1.91
C ASN A 85 -12.58 13.22 1.93
N LYS A 86 -13.57 12.55 1.35
CA LYS A 86 -14.98 12.96 1.41
C LYS A 86 -15.64 12.73 2.78
N SER A 87 -15.15 11.77 3.57
CA SER A 87 -15.71 11.41 4.87
C SER A 87 -14.63 10.85 5.79
N PRO A 88 -13.73 11.71 6.33
CA PRO A 88 -12.71 11.27 7.27
C PRO A 88 -13.35 10.85 8.59
N ARG A 89 -12.76 9.86 9.26
CA ARG A 89 -13.28 9.28 10.52
C ARG A 89 -12.61 9.82 11.78
N HIS A 90 -11.74 10.83 11.64
CA HIS A 90 -10.96 11.42 12.73
C HIS A 90 -11.55 12.73 13.22
#